data_AF-A0A9Q2NWL6-F1
#
_entry.id   AF-A0A9Q2NWL6-F1
#
_cell.length_a   1.000
_cell.length_b   1.000
_cell.length_c   1.000
_cell.angle_alpha   90.00
_cell.angle_beta   90.00
_cell.angle_gamma   90.00
#
_symmetry.space_group_name_H-M   'P 1'
#
loop_
_entity.id
_entity.type
_entity.pdbx_description
1 polymer ?
#
loop_
_entity_poly.entity_id
_entity_poly.type
_entity_poly.pdbx_seq_one_letter_code
_entity_poly.pdbx_strand_id
1 'polypeptide(L)' 'MPIQNSIALDPTLGLGPDPEEAMTEQQAIKLRELSSEADEPFDGSLTRRQAERRIAHLQEYLE' A
#
# COMPACT_ATOMS: atom_id res chain seq x y z
N MET A 1 5.27 -34.36 -22.88
CA MET A 1 4.81 -34.12 -21.50
C MET A 1 5.14 -32.68 -21.15
N PRO A 2 4.18 -31.76 -21.01
CA PRO A 2 4.47 -30.41 -20.54
C PRO A 2 4.74 -30.45 -19.02
N ILE A 3 5.93 -30.04 -18.60
CA ILE A 3 6.28 -29.83 -17.19
C ILE A 3 5.45 -28.64 -16.72
N GLN A 4 4.33 -28.91 -16.03
CA GLN A 4 3.58 -27.89 -15.31
C GLN A 4 4.44 -27.46 -14.13
N ASN A 5 5.19 -26.37 -14.30
CA ASN A 5 5.88 -25.69 -13.22
C ASN A 5 4.83 -24.95 -12.38
N SER A 6 4.03 -25.73 -11.65
CA SER A 6 3.10 -25.25 -10.64
C SER A 6 3.93 -24.79 -9.46
N ILE A 7 4.43 -23.55 -9.51
CA ILE A 7 4.87 -22.86 -8.31
C ILE A 7 3.60 -22.63 -7.50
N ALA A 8 3.23 -23.64 -6.72
CA ALA A 8 2.34 -23.44 -5.59
C ALA A 8 3.12 -22.51 -4.66
N LEU A 9 2.86 -21.22 -4.79
CA LEU A 9 3.28 -20.21 -3.82
C LEU A 9 2.63 -20.62 -2.52
N ASP A 10 3.40 -21.35 -1.71
CA ASP A 10 3.03 -21.75 -0.38
C ASP A 10 2.69 -20.48 0.41
N PRO A 11 1.44 -20.31 0.89
CA PRO A 11 0.99 -19.06 1.51
C PRO A 11 1.62 -18.83 2.90
N THR A 12 2.42 -19.78 3.43
CA THR A 12 3.22 -19.57 4.64
C THR A 12 4.66 -19.13 4.35
N LEU A 13 5.07 -19.03 3.07
CA LEU A 13 6.22 -18.20 2.71
C LEU A 13 5.83 -16.75 2.99
N GLY A 14 6.35 -16.18 4.08
CA GLY A 14 6.07 -14.82 4.56
C GLY A 14 6.30 -13.75 3.49
N LEU A 15 5.34 -13.62 2.58
CA LEU A 15 5.30 -12.71 1.44
C LEU A 15 4.90 -11.30 1.90
N GLY A 16 5.46 -10.85 3.02
CA GLY A 16 5.09 -9.58 3.64
C GLY A 16 3.58 -9.47 3.93
N PRO A 17 3.11 -8.26 4.27
CA PRO A 17 1.67 -8.03 4.44
C PRO A 17 0.92 -8.17 3.11
N ASP A 18 -0.30 -8.71 3.20
CA ASP A 18 -1.18 -8.91 2.05
C ASP A 18 -1.36 -7.61 1.25
N PRO A 19 -1.23 -7.65 -0.09
CA PRO A 19 -1.35 -6.46 -0.92
C PRO A 19 -2.75 -5.83 -0.90
N GLU A 20 -3.75 -6.63 -0.50
CA GLU A 20 -5.16 -6.28 -0.39
C GLU A 20 -5.57 -5.91 1.05
N GLU A 21 -4.63 -5.95 2.00
CA GLU A 21 -4.89 -5.54 3.38
C GLU A 21 -5.39 -4.09 3.41
N ALA A 22 -6.43 -3.82 4.21
CA ALA A 22 -6.95 -2.47 4.38
C ALA A 22 -5.87 -1.51 4.89
N MET A 23 -5.96 -0.23 4.51
CA MET A 23 -5.05 0.79 5.04
C MET A 23 -5.07 0.82 6.57
N THR A 24 -3.87 0.85 7.16
CA THR A 24 -3.74 0.94 8.62
C THR A 24 -4.07 2.35 9.10
N GLU A 25 -4.48 2.47 10.36
CA GLU A 25 -4.81 3.79 10.95
C GLU A 25 -3.63 4.76 10.91
N GLN A 26 -2.42 4.28 11.16
CA GLN A 26 -1.19 5.07 11.07
C GLN A 26 -0.97 5.64 9.65
N GLN A 27 -1.18 4.82 8.63
CA GLN A 27 -1.12 5.27 7.23
C GLN A 27 -2.24 6.26 6.92
N ALA A 28 -3.45 6.04 7.42
CA ALA A 28 -4.58 6.95 7.20
C ALA A 28 -4.31 8.34 7.79
N ILE A 29 -3.76 8.41 9.01
CA ILE A 29 -3.35 9.66 9.66
C ILE A 29 -2.29 10.35 8.81
N LYS A 30 -1.20 9.64 8.48
CA LYS A 30 -0.08 10.19 7.71
C LYS A 30 -0.52 10.68 6.32
N LEU A 31 -1.33 9.88 5.63
CA LEU A 31 -1.87 10.22 4.32
C LEU A 31 -2.77 11.45 4.40
N ARG A 32 -3.62 11.58 5.43
CA ARG A 32 -4.48 12.75 5.64
C ARG A 32 -3.67 14.02 5.88
N GLU A 33 -2.63 13.96 6.70
CA GLU A 33 -1.75 15.09 6.96
C GLU A 33 -1.08 15.58 5.67
N LEU A 34 -0.44 14.66 4.94
CA LEU A 34 0.26 14.99 3.69
C LEU A 34 -0.69 15.46 2.58
N SER A 35 -1.87 14.84 2.46
CA SER A 35 -2.88 15.29 1.48
C SER A 35 -3.37 16.69 1.82
N SER A 36 -3.58 17.00 3.11
CA SER A 36 -3.96 18.35 3.53
C SER A 36 -2.86 19.38 3.29
N GLU A 37 -1.60 19.00 3.44
CA GLU A 37 -0.46 19.89 3.17
C GLU A 37 -0.26 20.15 1.68
N ALA A 38 -0.51 19.13 0.84
CA ALA A 38 -0.46 19.23 -0.61
C ALA A 38 -1.74 19.81 -1.25
N ASP A 39 -2.75 20.18 -0.45
CA ASP A 39 -4.10 20.57 -0.90
C ASP A 39 -4.76 19.52 -1.83
N GLU A 40 -4.48 18.24 -1.60
CA GLU A 40 -5.02 17.10 -2.33
C GLU A 40 -6.14 16.37 -1.55
N PRO A 41 -7.09 15.72 -2.24
CA PRO A 41 -8.15 14.95 -1.59
C PRO A 41 -7.60 13.68 -0.93
N PHE A 42 -8.06 13.43 0.31
CA PHE A 42 -7.78 12.19 1.03
C PHE A 42 -8.64 11.03 0.50
N ASP A 43 -8.01 9.91 0.16
CA ASP A 43 -8.69 8.67 -0.20
C ASP A 43 -8.53 7.61 0.90
N GLY A 44 -9.64 7.34 1.60
CA GLY A 44 -9.72 6.35 2.67
C GLY A 44 -9.97 4.91 2.19
N SER A 45 -10.24 4.71 0.91
CA SER A 45 -10.54 3.38 0.33
C SER A 45 -9.28 2.62 -0.11
N LEU A 46 -8.10 3.24 0.06
CA LEU A 46 -6.84 2.64 -0.34
C LEU A 46 -6.49 1.41 0.50
N THR A 47 -5.84 0.44 -0.12
CA THR A 47 -5.19 -0.66 0.60
C THR A 47 -3.91 -0.17 1.28
N ARG A 48 -3.39 -0.94 2.24
CA ARG A 48 -2.11 -0.69 2.91
C ARG A 48 -0.99 -0.37 1.92
N ARG A 49 -0.82 -1.16 0.86
CA ARG A 49 0.23 -0.93 -0.14
C ARG A 49 -0.03 0.27 -1.05
N GLN A 50 -1.30 0.60 -1.31
CA GLN A 50 -1.65 1.78 -2.08
C GLN A 50 -1.41 3.05 -1.25
N ALA A 51 -1.83 3.06 0.01
CA ALA A 51 -1.60 4.14 0.95
C ALA A 51 -0.11 4.41 1.14
N GLU A 52 0.71 3.37 1.32
CA GLU A 52 2.16 3.50 1.45
C GLU A 52 2.81 4.20 0.24
N ARG A 53 2.43 3.78 -0.99
CA ARG A 53 2.91 4.43 -2.22
C ARG A 53 2.45 5.89 -2.32
N ARG A 54 1.21 6.17 -1.94
CA ARG A 54 0.67 7.53 -1.98
C ARG A 54 1.35 8.45 -0.96
N ILE A 55 1.60 7.94 0.25
CA ILE A 55 2.37 8.63 1.30
C ILE A 55 3.76 8.96 0.77
N ALA A 56 4.49 7.99 0.24
CA ALA A 56 5.85 8.21 -0.28
C ALA A 56 5.89 9.28 -1.39
N HIS A 57 4.94 9.22 -2.33
CA HIS A 57 4.81 10.22 -3.38
C HIS A 57 4.54 11.63 -2.82
N LEU A 58 3.60 11.76 -1.86
CA LEU A 58 3.29 13.06 -1.27
C LEU A 58 4.45 13.61 -0.44
N GLN A 59 5.19 12.74 0.25
CA GLN A 59 6.41 13.16 0.95
C GLN A 59 7.44 13.74 -0.03
N GLU A 60 7.72 13.05 -1.14
CA GLU A 60 8.64 13.54 -2.17
C GLU A 60 8.16 14.84 -2.84
N TYR A 61 6.85 15.01 -2.99
CA TYR A 61 6.26 16.23 -3.56
C TYR A 61 6.36 17.47 -2.65
N LEU A 62 6.37 17.25 -1.33
CA LEU A 62 6.37 18.31 -0.31
C LEU A 62 7.78 18.69 0.18
N GLU A 63 8.81 17.92 -0.20
CA GLU A 63 10.23 18.29 -0.01
C GLU A 63 10.67 19.44 -0.94
#